data_AF-T1AZ94-F1
#
_entry.id   AF-T1AZ94-F1
#
_cell.length_a   1.000
_cell.length_b   1.000
_cell.length_c   1.000
_cell.angle_alpha   90.00
_cell.angle_beta   90.00
_cell.angle_gamma   90.00
#
_symmetry.space_group_name_H-M   'P 1'
#
loop_
_entity.id
_entity.type
_entity.pdbx_description
1 polymer ?
#
loop_
_entity_poly.entity_id
_entity_poly.type
_entity_poly.pdbx_seq_one_letter_code
_entity_poly.pdbx_strand_id
1 'polypeptide(L)'
;MGWETFQLTGTRQGNGSEREEHVDDWIFNRTPPASGLLATLPIVQYRYMMRALHTRLAEVVTKVRPDIIHAHSPVLNALPAIAVGRSADIPVVYEVRAFWEDAAVDHGTAREWGPRYRLTRALETRALQRADAVTTICAGLRDDMLKRGIPADKITVIPNAVDISQFHFTATADTGLLERYGLTRGSTLGFAGSFYAYEGLDVLLRAMPLVLREAPQVRLLLLGGGPQEAHLQALAARLGIEDVVHFIGRVPHSEVSRYYSAMDIMV
;
A
#
# COMPACT_ATOMS: atom_id res chain seq x y z
N MET A 1 4.80 -2.85 25.47
CA MET A 1 3.56 -2.06 25.54
C MET A 1 2.32 -2.90 25.89
N GLY A 2 2.45 -4.16 26.36
CA GLY A 2 1.31 -4.92 26.92
C GLY A 2 0.22 -5.36 25.92
N TRP A 3 0.34 -5.00 24.65
CA TRP A 3 -0.59 -5.43 23.60
C TRP A 3 -0.25 -6.84 23.14
N GLU A 4 -1.26 -7.71 23.12
CA GLU A 4 -1.24 -8.98 22.42
C GLU A 4 -2.07 -8.85 21.14
N THR A 5 -1.55 -9.34 20.02
CA THR A 5 -2.20 -9.16 18.72
C THR A 5 -2.48 -10.50 18.08
N PHE A 6 -3.69 -10.64 17.51
CA PHE A 6 -4.12 -11.84 16.80
C PHE A 6 -4.48 -11.46 15.36
N GLN A 7 -3.83 -12.08 14.40
CA GLN A 7 -3.97 -11.73 12.99
C GLN A 7 -5.11 -12.53 12.38
N LEU A 8 -6.08 -11.85 11.78
CA LEU A 8 -7.15 -12.43 10.97
C LEU A 8 -7.02 -11.91 9.54
N THR A 9 -7.05 -12.80 8.55
CA THR A 9 -7.01 -12.40 7.14
C THR A 9 -8.34 -12.60 6.44
N GLY A 10 -8.59 -11.80 5.40
CA GLY A 10 -9.71 -12.00 4.50
C GLY A 10 -9.53 -13.22 3.57
N THR A 11 -10.50 -13.41 2.68
CA THR A 11 -10.55 -14.56 1.75
C THR A 11 -9.53 -14.49 0.61
N ARG A 12 -8.75 -13.41 0.50
CA ARG A 12 -7.76 -13.22 -0.58
C ARG A 12 -6.36 -13.65 -0.16
N GLN A 13 -6.19 -14.12 1.07
CA GLN A 13 -4.90 -14.40 1.68
C GLN A 13 -4.87 -15.86 2.16
N GLY A 14 -3.74 -16.53 1.91
CA GLY A 14 -3.52 -17.94 2.25
C GLY A 14 -3.48 -18.85 1.02
N ASN A 15 -2.96 -20.07 1.20
CA ASN A 15 -2.67 -21.03 0.14
C ASN A 15 -3.71 -22.16 0.00
N GLY A 16 -4.84 -22.08 0.72
CA GLY A 16 -5.80 -23.19 0.74
C GLY A 16 -6.99 -23.00 1.68
N SER A 17 -7.52 -24.10 2.20
CA SER A 17 -8.65 -24.18 3.14
C SER A 17 -8.20 -24.18 4.62
N GLU A 18 -6.91 -24.05 4.88
CA GLU A 18 -6.33 -24.01 6.22
C GLU A 18 -6.94 -22.84 7.00
N ARG A 19 -7.22 -23.07 8.29
CA ARG A 19 -7.87 -22.08 9.17
C ARG A 19 -6.86 -21.29 9.99
N GLU A 20 -5.65 -21.81 10.16
CA GLU A 20 -4.55 -21.24 10.92
C GLU A 20 -3.24 -21.53 10.18
N GLU A 21 -2.35 -20.56 10.11
CA GLU A 21 -1.04 -20.67 9.45
C GLU A 21 0.02 -19.95 10.28
N HIS A 22 1.17 -20.58 10.46
CA HIS A 22 2.32 -19.98 11.13
C HIS A 22 3.27 -19.38 10.08
N VAL A 23 3.56 -18.09 10.22
CA VAL A 23 4.55 -17.39 9.37
C VAL A 23 5.50 -16.67 10.31
N ASP A 24 6.75 -17.12 10.33
CA ASP A 24 7.74 -16.73 11.32
C ASP A 24 7.19 -16.90 12.75
N ASP A 25 7.19 -15.84 13.56
CA ASP A 25 6.68 -15.85 14.93
C ASP A 25 5.18 -15.53 15.04
N TRP A 26 4.46 -15.44 13.92
CA TRP A 26 3.06 -15.00 13.88
C TRP A 26 2.09 -16.12 13.53
N ILE A 27 0.91 -16.09 14.17
CA ILE A 27 -0.20 -17.01 13.90
C ILE A 27 -1.31 -16.25 13.16
N PHE A 28 -1.55 -16.64 11.91
CA PHE A 28 -2.61 -16.07 11.09
C PHE A 28 -3.86 -16.94 11.12
N ASN A 29 -4.95 -16.40 11.67
CA ASN A 29 -6.29 -16.94 11.49
C ASN A 29 -6.73 -16.67 10.04
N ARG A 30 -6.78 -17.71 9.22
CA ARG A 30 -7.16 -17.60 7.81
C ARG A 30 -8.68 -17.65 7.66
N THR A 31 -9.21 -16.85 6.73
CA THR A 31 -10.61 -16.96 6.27
C THR A 31 -10.62 -17.75 4.97
N PRO A 32 -11.17 -18.97 4.95
CA PRO A 32 -11.25 -19.77 3.73
C PRO A 32 -12.01 -19.03 2.62
N PRO A 33 -11.62 -19.21 1.35
CA PRO A 33 -12.32 -18.59 0.23
C PRO A 33 -13.78 -19.02 0.21
N ALA A 34 -14.66 -18.09 -0.17
CA ALA A 34 -16.07 -18.38 -0.30
C ALA A 34 -16.31 -19.41 -1.42
N SER A 35 -17.02 -20.49 -1.11
CA SER A 35 -17.37 -21.55 -2.06
C SER A 35 -18.71 -21.28 -2.75
N GLY A 36 -18.81 -21.60 -4.05
CA GLY A 36 -20.06 -21.57 -4.83
C GLY A 36 -19.93 -21.00 -6.25
N LEU A 37 -20.77 -21.49 -7.18
CA LEU A 37 -20.81 -21.08 -8.59
C LEU A 37 -20.99 -19.56 -8.81
N LEU A 38 -21.66 -18.88 -7.87
CA LEU A 38 -21.94 -17.45 -7.95
C LEU A 38 -20.86 -16.57 -7.29
N ALA A 39 -19.87 -17.17 -6.61
CA ALA A 39 -18.79 -16.43 -5.94
C ALA A 39 -17.81 -15.76 -6.92
N THR A 40 -17.89 -16.09 -8.22
CA THR A 40 -17.09 -15.49 -9.30
C THR A 40 -17.73 -14.25 -9.92
N LEU A 41 -19.00 -13.95 -9.62
CA LEU A 41 -19.68 -12.77 -10.15
C LEU A 41 -19.26 -11.50 -9.37
N PRO A 42 -18.83 -10.40 -10.01
CA PRO A 42 -18.10 -9.31 -9.35
C PRO A 42 -18.76 -8.67 -8.11
N ILE A 43 -20.07 -8.39 -8.15
CA ILE A 43 -20.78 -7.75 -7.02
C ILE A 43 -21.16 -8.79 -5.95
N VAL A 44 -21.50 -9.99 -6.40
CA VAL A 44 -21.88 -11.10 -5.53
C VAL A 44 -20.66 -11.55 -4.74
N GLN A 45 -19.49 -11.61 -5.38
CA GLN A 45 -18.20 -11.90 -4.78
C GLN A 45 -17.92 -11.04 -3.55
N TYR A 46 -18.10 -9.71 -3.61
CA TYR A 46 -17.87 -8.85 -2.44
C TYR A 46 -18.77 -9.18 -1.26
N ARG A 47 -20.05 -9.53 -1.51
CA ARG A 47 -20.97 -9.96 -0.45
C ARG A 47 -20.51 -11.29 0.17
N TYR A 48 -20.08 -12.23 -0.65
CA TYR A 48 -19.55 -13.51 -0.19
C TYR A 48 -18.27 -13.34 0.63
N MET A 49 -17.34 -12.47 0.19
CA MET A 49 -16.13 -12.13 0.93
C MET A 49 -16.47 -11.55 2.31
N MET A 50 -17.35 -10.54 2.36
CA MET A 50 -17.78 -9.92 3.61
C MET A 50 -18.45 -10.92 4.55
N ARG A 51 -19.29 -11.82 4.02
CA ARG A 51 -19.95 -12.86 4.82
C ARG A 51 -18.96 -13.88 5.37
N ALA A 52 -18.02 -14.35 4.54
CA ALA A 52 -16.99 -15.29 4.97
C ALA A 52 -16.12 -14.67 6.08
N LEU A 53 -15.68 -13.42 5.90
CA LEU A 53 -14.91 -12.70 6.91
C LEU A 53 -15.73 -12.47 8.19
N HIS A 54 -17.00 -12.10 8.09
CA HIS A 54 -17.89 -11.95 9.24
C HIS A 54 -17.96 -13.24 10.07
N THR A 55 -18.25 -14.38 9.41
CA THR A 55 -18.33 -15.67 10.09
C THR A 55 -17.01 -16.01 10.76
N ARG A 56 -15.88 -15.87 10.04
CA ARG A 56 -14.58 -16.21 10.60
C ARG A 56 -14.18 -15.29 11.76
N LEU A 57 -14.44 -13.98 11.64
CA LEU A 57 -14.20 -13.02 12.70
C LEU A 57 -15.01 -13.35 13.95
N ALA A 58 -16.29 -13.71 13.83
CA ALA A 58 -17.10 -14.11 14.97
C ALA A 58 -16.56 -15.38 15.67
N GLU A 59 -16.10 -16.38 14.90
CA GLU A 59 -15.42 -17.56 15.46
C GLU A 59 -14.15 -17.18 16.24
N VAL A 60 -13.31 -16.31 15.67
CA VAL A 60 -12.05 -15.87 16.30
C VAL A 60 -12.32 -15.02 17.53
N VAL A 61 -13.28 -14.09 17.49
CA VAL A 61 -13.69 -13.28 18.64
C VAL A 61 -14.15 -14.15 19.80
N THR A 62 -14.84 -15.26 19.54
CA THR A 62 -15.29 -16.18 20.60
C THR A 62 -14.11 -16.89 21.27
N LYS A 63 -13.06 -17.21 20.51
CA LYS A 63 -11.85 -17.88 21.02
C LYS A 63 -10.92 -16.92 21.75
N VAL A 64 -10.61 -15.81 21.10
CA VAL A 64 -9.61 -14.82 21.53
C VAL A 64 -10.17 -13.89 22.60
N ARG A 65 -11.46 -13.53 22.52
CA ARG A 65 -12.12 -12.53 23.36
C ARG A 65 -11.33 -11.20 23.42
N PRO A 66 -11.09 -10.56 22.26
CA PRO A 66 -10.27 -9.36 22.20
C PRO A 66 -10.99 -8.15 22.81
N ASP A 67 -10.24 -7.21 23.35
CA ASP A 67 -10.78 -5.93 23.85
C ASP A 67 -11.10 -4.95 22.72
N ILE A 68 -10.45 -5.09 21.56
CA ILE A 68 -10.60 -4.20 20.40
C ILE A 68 -10.53 -5.02 19.11
N ILE A 69 -11.38 -4.68 18.13
CA ILE A 69 -11.24 -5.16 16.75
C ILE A 69 -10.61 -4.06 15.91
N HIS A 70 -9.44 -4.33 15.34
CA HIS A 70 -8.76 -3.39 14.43
C HIS A 70 -8.94 -3.84 12.98
N ALA A 71 -9.81 -3.15 12.23
CA ALA A 71 -10.05 -3.43 10.83
C ALA A 71 -9.16 -2.58 9.93
N HIS A 72 -8.44 -3.21 9.00
CA HIS A 72 -7.68 -2.50 7.97
C HIS A 72 -8.48 -2.40 6.68
N SER A 73 -8.38 -1.26 5.98
CA SER A 73 -8.99 -1.01 4.68
C SER A 73 -8.79 -2.18 3.69
N PRO A 74 -9.77 -2.45 2.80
CA PRO A 74 -10.91 -1.58 2.43
C PRO A 74 -12.17 -1.80 3.29
N VAL A 75 -13.24 -1.05 2.99
CA VAL A 75 -14.58 -1.17 3.61
C VAL A 75 -15.14 -2.61 3.68
N LEU A 76 -14.70 -3.50 2.78
CA LEU A 76 -15.06 -4.91 2.79
C LEU A 76 -14.61 -5.63 4.08
N ASN A 77 -13.60 -5.11 4.77
CA ASN A 77 -13.18 -5.62 6.08
C ASN A 77 -13.88 -4.88 7.22
N ALA A 78 -14.07 -3.55 7.07
CA ALA A 78 -14.67 -2.70 8.08
C ALA A 78 -16.12 -3.06 8.38
N LEU A 79 -16.95 -3.30 7.35
CA LEU A 79 -18.37 -3.59 7.57
C LEU A 79 -18.61 -4.90 8.34
N PRO A 80 -17.94 -6.03 8.01
CA PRO A 80 -17.95 -7.23 8.86
C PRO A 80 -17.45 -6.98 10.27
N ALA A 81 -16.35 -6.24 10.44
CA ALA A 81 -15.79 -5.93 11.75
C ALA A 81 -16.76 -5.13 12.62
N ILE A 82 -17.38 -4.09 12.07
CA ILE A 82 -18.41 -3.28 12.74
C ILE A 82 -19.62 -4.14 13.12
N ALA A 83 -20.04 -5.06 12.25
CA ALA A 83 -21.17 -5.94 12.53
C ALA A 83 -20.86 -6.91 13.68
N VAL A 84 -19.69 -7.55 13.67
CA VAL A 84 -19.27 -8.46 14.75
C VAL A 84 -19.02 -7.70 16.05
N GLY A 85 -18.30 -6.57 16.00
CA GLY A 85 -18.03 -5.74 17.18
C GLY A 85 -19.31 -5.30 17.88
N ARG A 86 -20.31 -4.84 17.14
CA ARG A 86 -21.63 -4.51 17.71
C ARG A 86 -22.34 -5.70 18.34
N SER A 87 -22.25 -6.89 17.74
CA SER A 87 -22.90 -8.08 18.28
C SER A 87 -22.20 -8.64 19.53
N ALA A 88 -20.91 -8.35 19.67
CA ALA A 88 -20.07 -8.82 20.77
C ALA A 88 -19.78 -7.73 21.83
N ASP A 89 -20.30 -6.52 21.64
CA ASP A 89 -20.00 -5.33 22.46
C ASP A 89 -18.49 -5.01 22.54
N ILE A 90 -17.79 -5.14 21.40
CA ILE A 90 -16.36 -4.87 21.26
C ILE A 90 -16.15 -3.63 20.36
N PRO A 91 -15.40 -2.61 20.82
CA PRO A 91 -15.11 -1.43 20.03
C PRO A 91 -14.27 -1.76 18.78
N VAL A 92 -14.57 -1.07 17.68
CA VAL A 92 -13.94 -1.26 16.38
C VAL A 92 -13.16 -0.02 15.97
N VAL A 93 -11.85 -0.18 15.78
CA VAL A 93 -10.99 0.81 15.14
C VAL A 93 -10.91 0.50 13.65
N TYR A 94 -11.13 1.49 12.79
CA TYR A 94 -11.00 1.34 11.34
C TYR A 94 -9.80 2.12 10.80
N GLU A 95 -8.81 1.43 10.27
CA GLU A 95 -7.60 2.01 9.66
C GLU A 95 -7.75 2.17 8.15
N VAL A 96 -7.73 3.43 7.69
CA VAL A 96 -7.81 3.80 6.29
C VAL A 96 -6.42 4.11 5.75
N ARG A 97 -5.89 3.22 4.89
CA ARG A 97 -4.63 3.44 4.17
C ARG A 97 -4.83 4.07 2.79
N ALA A 98 -5.98 3.83 2.18
CA ALA A 98 -6.44 4.42 0.93
C ALA A 98 -7.95 4.23 0.81
N PHE A 99 -8.62 5.08 0.05
CA PHE A 99 -10.02 4.88 -0.28
C PHE A 99 -10.17 3.91 -1.46
N TRP A 100 -11.08 2.94 -1.32
CA TRP A 100 -11.24 1.90 -2.32
C TRP A 100 -11.76 2.45 -3.66
N GLU A 101 -12.60 3.47 -3.62
CA GLU A 101 -13.13 4.14 -4.81
C GLU A 101 -12.04 4.85 -5.62
N ASP A 102 -11.11 5.53 -4.97
CA ASP A 102 -10.05 6.28 -5.64
C ASP A 102 -9.03 5.30 -6.24
N ALA A 103 -8.65 4.28 -5.46
CA ALA A 103 -7.83 3.17 -5.97
C ALA A 103 -8.49 2.44 -7.17
N ALA A 104 -9.82 2.34 -7.22
CA ALA A 104 -10.51 1.72 -8.35
C ALA A 104 -10.47 2.59 -9.62
N VAL A 105 -10.48 3.91 -9.47
CA VAL A 105 -10.30 4.88 -10.57
C VAL A 105 -8.87 4.83 -11.08
N ASP A 106 -7.87 4.84 -10.19
CA ASP A 106 -6.45 4.79 -10.55
C ASP A 106 -6.09 3.52 -11.32
N HIS A 107 -6.67 2.37 -10.95
CA HIS A 107 -6.50 1.12 -11.69
C HIS A 107 -7.36 1.02 -12.96
N GLY A 108 -8.14 2.05 -13.32
CA GLY A 108 -8.99 2.07 -14.51
C GLY A 108 -10.21 1.15 -14.45
N THR A 109 -10.54 0.62 -13.27
CA THR A 109 -11.67 -0.32 -13.06
C THR A 109 -12.99 0.38 -12.72
N ALA A 110 -12.93 1.69 -12.44
CA ALA A 110 -14.05 2.58 -12.23
C ALA A 110 -13.77 3.95 -12.89
N ARG A 111 -14.82 4.76 -13.03
CA ARG A 111 -14.73 6.16 -13.42
C ARG A 111 -15.05 7.03 -12.22
N GLU A 112 -14.30 8.11 -12.05
CA GLU A 112 -14.58 9.10 -11.01
C GLU A 112 -16.05 9.55 -11.11
N TRP A 113 -16.73 9.61 -9.98
CA TRP A 113 -18.17 9.94 -9.88
C TRP A 113 -19.14 9.01 -10.63
N GLY A 114 -18.66 7.93 -11.23
CA GLY A 114 -19.50 6.88 -11.80
C GLY A 114 -20.33 6.14 -10.74
N PRO A 115 -21.28 5.29 -11.16
CA PRO A 115 -22.18 4.59 -10.23
C PRO A 115 -21.44 3.71 -9.23
N ARG A 116 -20.38 3.01 -9.67
CA ARG A 116 -19.52 2.19 -8.80
C ARG A 116 -18.80 3.06 -7.76
N TYR A 117 -18.18 4.14 -8.20
CA TYR A 117 -17.48 5.10 -7.33
C TYR A 117 -18.41 5.65 -6.24
N ARG A 118 -19.60 6.11 -6.62
CA ARG A 118 -20.58 6.65 -5.66
C ARG A 118 -21.05 5.60 -4.66
N LEU A 119 -21.23 4.36 -5.10
CA LEU A 119 -21.63 3.25 -4.24
C LEU A 119 -20.52 2.90 -3.23
N THR A 120 -19.29 2.68 -3.69
CA THR A 120 -18.17 2.32 -2.82
C THR A 120 -17.85 3.45 -1.84
N ARG A 121 -17.85 4.70 -2.30
CA ARG A 121 -17.71 5.89 -1.45
C ARG A 121 -18.79 5.99 -0.38
N ALA A 122 -20.05 5.68 -0.72
CA ALA A 122 -21.14 5.67 0.25
C ALA A 122 -20.99 4.56 1.30
N LEU A 123 -20.53 3.38 0.90
CA LEU A 123 -20.22 2.28 1.82
C LEU A 123 -19.06 2.64 2.75
N GLU A 124 -17.98 3.19 2.20
CA GLU A 124 -16.81 3.65 2.93
C GLU A 124 -17.20 4.71 3.97
N THR A 125 -17.94 5.74 3.55
CA THR A 125 -18.47 6.79 4.44
C THR A 125 -19.33 6.20 5.56
N ARG A 126 -20.17 5.22 5.24
CA ARG A 126 -21.01 4.54 6.24
C ARG A 126 -20.20 3.71 7.23
N ALA A 127 -19.10 3.09 6.81
CA ALA A 127 -18.21 2.39 7.72
C ALA A 127 -17.47 3.37 8.65
N LEU A 128 -16.94 4.47 8.12
CA LEU A 128 -16.32 5.54 8.89
C LEU A 128 -17.25 6.14 9.95
N GLN A 129 -18.51 6.39 9.59
CA GLN A 129 -19.52 6.88 10.53
C GLN A 129 -19.80 5.88 11.66
N ARG A 130 -19.56 4.58 11.44
CA ARG A 130 -20.02 3.50 12.33
C ARG A 130 -18.94 2.80 13.14
N ALA A 131 -17.67 2.92 12.76
CA ALA A 131 -16.54 2.54 13.60
C ALA A 131 -16.56 3.35 14.90
N ASP A 132 -15.84 2.93 15.93
CA ASP A 132 -15.73 3.68 17.19
C ASP A 132 -14.59 4.71 17.11
N ALA A 133 -13.49 4.34 16.45
CA ALA A 133 -12.39 5.24 16.10
C ALA A 133 -11.90 4.97 14.68
N VAL A 134 -11.24 5.96 14.08
CA VAL A 134 -10.65 5.87 12.74
C VAL A 134 -9.19 6.28 12.79
N THR A 135 -8.32 5.50 12.16
CA THR A 135 -6.90 5.84 11.99
C THR A 135 -6.57 6.01 10.51
N THR A 136 -5.59 6.86 10.20
CA THR A 136 -5.12 7.03 8.83
C THR A 136 -3.67 7.48 8.76
N ILE A 137 -3.02 7.25 7.63
CA ILE A 137 -1.57 7.42 7.47
C ILE A 137 -1.14 8.86 7.17
N CYS A 138 -2.05 9.75 6.77
CA CYS A 138 -1.68 11.11 6.39
C CYS A 138 -2.80 12.14 6.59
N ALA A 139 -2.43 13.42 6.62
CA ALA A 139 -3.38 14.53 6.75
C ALA A 139 -4.35 14.64 5.56
N GLY A 140 -3.91 14.30 4.33
CA GLY A 140 -4.78 14.35 3.15
C GLY A 140 -6.01 13.44 3.27
N LEU A 141 -5.80 12.19 3.70
CA LEU A 141 -6.90 11.25 3.96
C LEU A 141 -7.79 11.74 5.10
N ARG A 142 -7.21 12.30 6.17
CA ARG A 142 -7.98 12.94 7.26
C ARG A 142 -8.89 14.04 6.72
N ASP A 143 -8.36 14.95 5.91
CA ASP A 143 -9.11 16.08 5.38
C ASP A 143 -10.25 15.60 4.47
N ASP A 144 -10.03 14.55 3.68
CA ASP A 144 -11.09 13.95 2.88
C ASP A 144 -12.17 13.27 3.73
N MET A 145 -11.82 12.67 4.86
CA MET A 145 -12.80 12.15 5.83
C MET A 145 -13.60 13.28 6.51
N LEU A 146 -12.95 14.40 6.84
CA LEU A 146 -13.63 15.58 7.36
C LEU A 146 -14.64 16.14 6.35
N LYS A 147 -14.27 16.23 5.06
CA LYS A 147 -15.18 16.63 3.97
C LYS A 147 -16.37 15.67 3.80
N ARG A 148 -16.22 14.40 4.20
CA ARG A 148 -17.30 13.39 4.22
C ARG A 148 -18.19 13.50 5.47
N GLY A 149 -17.93 14.45 6.37
CA GLY A 149 -18.71 14.69 7.58
C GLY A 149 -18.35 13.77 8.75
N ILE A 150 -17.15 13.20 8.76
CA ILE A 150 -16.66 12.40 9.89
C ILE A 150 -16.13 13.34 11.00
N PRO A 151 -16.52 13.16 12.28
CA PRO A 151 -16.04 14.00 13.38
C PRO A 151 -14.51 13.97 13.53
N ALA A 152 -13.89 15.12 13.80
CA ALA A 152 -12.44 15.24 13.85
C ALA A 152 -11.80 14.51 15.04
N ASP A 153 -12.50 14.46 16.17
CA ASP A 153 -12.13 13.74 17.39
C ASP A 153 -12.12 12.21 17.22
N LYS A 154 -12.79 11.72 16.18
CA LYS A 154 -12.80 10.30 15.80
C LYS A 154 -11.60 9.88 14.96
N ILE A 155 -10.89 10.83 14.35
CA ILE A 155 -9.86 10.55 13.34
C ILE A 155 -8.48 10.86 13.92
N THR A 156 -7.65 9.82 14.02
CA THR A 156 -6.25 9.94 14.45
C THR A 156 -5.32 9.70 13.26
N VAL A 157 -4.40 10.63 13.01
CA VAL A 157 -3.34 10.43 12.00
C VAL A 157 -2.18 9.68 12.65
N ILE A 158 -1.88 8.48 12.13
CA ILE A 158 -0.78 7.62 12.55
C ILE A 158 0.03 7.30 11.29
N PRO A 159 1.10 8.07 10.99
CA PRO A 159 1.96 7.81 9.84
C PRO A 159 2.65 6.45 9.94
N ASN A 160 3.02 5.89 8.79
CA ASN A 160 3.89 4.71 8.77
C ASN A 160 5.21 5.04 9.46
N ALA A 161 5.65 4.13 10.33
CA ALA A 161 6.94 4.23 10.99
C ALA A 161 8.00 3.43 10.21
N VAL A 162 9.24 3.86 10.35
CA VAL A 162 10.42 3.17 9.83
C VAL A 162 11.35 2.85 10.99
N ASP A 163 11.95 1.67 10.96
CA ASP A 163 13.00 1.32 11.91
C ASP A 163 14.29 2.03 11.51
N ILE A 164 14.54 3.17 12.14
CA ILE A 164 15.73 4.01 11.89
C ILE A 164 17.04 3.26 12.13
N SER A 165 17.04 2.18 12.92
CA SER A 165 18.26 1.40 13.19
C SER A 165 18.74 0.63 11.97
N GLN A 166 17.85 0.33 11.02
CA GLN A 166 18.17 -0.35 9.76
C GLN A 166 18.79 0.60 8.72
N PHE A 167 18.70 1.91 8.95
CA PHE A 167 19.21 2.94 8.05
C PHE A 167 20.60 3.38 8.49
N HIS A 168 21.59 2.56 8.16
CA HIS A 168 22.99 2.92 8.31
C HIS A 168 23.43 3.77 7.12
N PHE A 169 23.39 5.09 7.29
CA PHE A 169 24.00 6.01 6.32
C PHE A 169 25.52 5.87 6.43
N THR A 170 26.13 5.14 5.50
CA THR A 170 27.59 5.16 5.37
C THR A 170 28.00 6.53 4.85
N ALA A 171 28.98 7.16 5.50
CA ALA A 171 29.50 8.47 5.08
C ALA A 171 30.10 8.45 3.66
N THR A 172 30.39 7.26 3.14
CA THR A 172 30.93 7.03 1.81
C THR A 172 30.02 6.11 1.02
N ALA A 173 29.64 6.56 -0.18
CA ALA A 173 28.97 5.75 -1.19
C ALA A 173 29.83 4.52 -1.57
N ASP A 174 29.18 3.42 -1.94
CA ASP A 174 29.87 2.24 -2.44
C ASP A 174 30.56 2.52 -3.78
N THR A 175 31.90 2.61 -3.76
CA THR A 175 32.69 2.98 -4.93
C THR A 175 32.52 2.01 -6.09
N GLY A 176 32.37 0.71 -5.82
CA GLY A 176 32.15 -0.30 -6.85
C GLY A 176 30.80 -0.14 -7.54
N LEU A 177 29.76 0.26 -6.79
CA LEU A 177 28.45 0.61 -7.35
C LEU A 177 28.54 1.88 -8.18
N LEU A 178 29.22 2.93 -7.67
CA LEU A 178 29.40 4.17 -8.42
C LEU A 178 30.12 3.93 -9.76
N GLU A 179 31.19 3.16 -9.75
CA GLU A 179 31.95 2.83 -10.97
C GLU A 179 31.10 2.00 -11.94
N ARG A 180 30.40 0.97 -11.45
CA ARG A 180 29.57 0.07 -12.26
C ARG A 180 28.49 0.80 -13.04
N TYR A 181 27.88 1.83 -12.44
CA TYR A 181 26.80 2.59 -13.04
C TYR A 181 27.23 3.98 -13.52
N GLY A 182 28.53 4.27 -13.56
CA GLY A 182 29.05 5.56 -14.05
C GLY A 182 28.59 6.77 -13.22
N LEU A 183 28.32 6.57 -11.92
CA LEU A 183 27.83 7.58 -10.96
C LEU A 183 28.99 8.32 -10.26
N THR A 184 30.22 8.16 -10.75
CA THR A 184 31.42 8.80 -10.17
C THR A 184 31.55 10.28 -10.51
N ARG A 185 30.69 10.80 -11.40
CA ARG A 185 30.69 12.19 -11.90
C ARG A 185 29.28 12.75 -11.87
N GLY A 186 29.16 14.03 -11.56
CA GLY A 186 27.87 14.71 -11.47
C GLY A 186 27.05 14.25 -10.28
N SER A 187 25.75 14.56 -10.31
CA SER A 187 24.79 14.15 -9.29
C SER A 187 23.93 12.99 -9.76
N THR A 188 23.59 12.09 -8.85
CA THR A 188 22.69 10.96 -9.08
C THR A 188 21.31 11.28 -8.54
N LEU A 189 20.33 11.36 -9.43
CA LEU A 189 18.91 11.31 -9.07
C LEU A 189 18.52 9.86 -8.81
N GLY A 190 17.73 9.62 -7.77
CA GLY A 190 17.37 8.28 -7.33
C GLY A 190 15.88 8.14 -7.04
N PHE A 191 15.29 7.05 -7.51
CA PHE A 191 13.96 6.62 -7.10
C PHE A 191 14.05 5.19 -6.58
N ALA A 192 13.36 4.88 -5.47
CA ALA A 192 13.23 3.53 -4.96
C ALA A 192 11.78 3.21 -4.63
N GLY A 193 11.17 2.32 -5.40
CA GLY A 193 9.75 2.04 -5.25
C GLY A 193 9.19 1.10 -6.31
N SER A 194 7.87 1.01 -6.36
CA SER A 194 7.20 0.21 -7.39
C SER A 194 7.09 1.01 -8.68
N PHE A 195 7.16 0.35 -9.83
CA PHE A 195 6.97 1.06 -11.11
C PHE A 195 5.50 0.98 -11.52
N TYR A 196 4.66 1.71 -10.80
CA TYR A 196 3.24 1.92 -11.12
C TYR A 196 3.03 3.27 -11.80
N ALA A 197 1.95 3.41 -12.56
CA ALA A 197 1.68 4.62 -13.33
C ALA A 197 1.50 5.87 -12.45
N TYR A 198 0.93 5.71 -11.25
CA TYR A 198 0.70 6.81 -10.32
C TYR A 198 1.97 7.35 -9.64
N GLU A 199 3.10 6.68 -9.80
CA GLU A 199 4.39 7.12 -9.24
C GLU A 199 5.06 8.21 -10.09
N GLY A 200 4.52 8.51 -11.28
CA GLY A 200 4.99 9.62 -12.12
C GLY A 200 6.39 9.43 -12.72
N LEU A 201 6.92 8.21 -12.80
CA LEU A 201 8.24 7.94 -13.36
C LEU A 201 8.35 8.35 -14.83
N ASP A 202 7.25 8.34 -15.59
CA ASP A 202 7.22 8.85 -16.95
C ASP A 202 7.44 10.37 -17.01
N VAL A 203 6.90 11.11 -16.03
CA VAL A 203 7.15 12.54 -15.86
C VAL A 203 8.63 12.79 -15.54
N LEU A 204 9.21 12.00 -14.64
CA LEU A 204 10.64 12.06 -14.32
C LEU A 204 11.51 11.84 -15.57
N LEU A 205 11.23 10.78 -16.34
CA LEU A 205 11.96 10.51 -17.59
C LEU A 205 11.82 11.66 -18.61
N ARG A 206 10.63 12.23 -18.75
CA ARG A 206 10.40 13.38 -19.66
C ARG A 206 11.09 14.66 -19.20
N ALA A 207 11.37 14.80 -17.91
CA ALA A 207 12.12 15.92 -17.36
C ALA A 207 13.63 15.78 -17.57
N MET A 208 14.17 14.56 -17.69
CA MET A 208 15.60 14.31 -17.82
C MET A 208 16.29 15.08 -18.95
N PRO A 209 15.74 15.21 -20.18
CA PRO A 209 16.36 16.03 -21.22
C PRO A 209 16.57 17.50 -20.82
N LEU A 210 15.68 18.07 -20.00
CA LEU A 210 15.84 19.42 -19.48
C LEU A 210 16.95 19.49 -18.42
N VAL A 211 17.01 18.49 -17.53
CA VAL A 211 18.06 18.37 -16.51
C VAL A 211 19.43 18.23 -17.16
N LEU A 212 19.56 17.36 -18.17
CA LEU A 212 20.83 17.09 -18.86
C LEU A 212 21.36 18.29 -19.65
N ARG A 213 20.49 19.23 -20.06
CA ARG A 213 20.92 20.48 -20.70
C ARG A 213 21.68 21.39 -19.75
N GLU A 214 21.26 21.44 -18.49
CA GLU A 214 21.90 22.26 -17.45
C GLU A 214 23.03 21.50 -16.74
N ALA A 215 22.87 20.18 -16.56
CA ALA A 215 23.79 19.31 -15.85
C ALA A 215 24.02 17.98 -16.62
N PRO A 216 24.88 17.96 -17.66
CA PRO A 216 25.09 16.80 -18.53
C PRO A 216 25.64 15.55 -17.85
N GLN A 217 26.22 15.72 -16.65
CA GLN A 217 26.79 14.63 -15.86
C GLN A 217 25.76 13.94 -14.96
N VAL A 218 24.51 14.45 -14.90
CA VAL A 218 23.48 13.83 -14.06
C VAL A 218 23.16 12.42 -14.56
N ARG A 219 22.93 11.52 -13.62
CA ARG A 219 22.45 10.15 -13.86
C ARG A 219 21.17 9.90 -13.08
N LEU A 220 20.35 8.99 -13.57
CA LEU A 220 19.11 8.57 -12.91
C LEU A 220 19.19 7.09 -12.55
N LEU A 221 19.00 6.77 -11.27
CA LEU A 221 19.00 5.42 -10.73
C LEU A 221 17.56 5.04 -10.33
N LEU A 222 17.00 4.03 -10.99
CA LEU A 222 15.65 3.54 -10.72
C LEU A 222 15.72 2.16 -10.06
N LEU A 223 15.49 2.13 -8.75
CA LEU A 223 15.47 0.93 -7.92
C LEU A 223 14.02 0.42 -7.76
N GLY A 224 13.80 -0.86 -8.03
CA GLY A 224 12.50 -1.51 -7.92
C GLY A 224 12.00 -2.07 -9.24
N GLY A 225 10.68 -2.16 -9.40
CA GLY A 225 10.11 -2.79 -10.59
C GLY A 225 8.60 -2.92 -10.52
N GLY A 226 7.96 -3.07 -11.68
CA GLY A 226 6.51 -3.11 -11.76
C GLY A 226 5.98 -3.12 -13.20
N PRO A 227 4.65 -3.12 -13.37
CA PRO A 227 4.02 -3.25 -14.69
C PRO A 227 4.43 -2.18 -15.71
N GLN A 228 4.91 -1.01 -15.27
CA GLN A 228 5.34 0.06 -16.17
C GLN A 228 6.78 -0.09 -16.67
N GLU A 229 7.56 -1.05 -16.19
CA GLU A 229 9.00 -1.13 -16.47
C GLU A 229 9.33 -1.14 -17.97
N ALA A 230 8.68 -2.02 -18.75
CA ALA A 230 8.89 -2.08 -20.20
C ALA A 230 8.48 -0.78 -20.91
N HIS A 231 7.43 -0.10 -20.42
CA HIS A 231 6.99 1.19 -20.96
C HIS A 231 8.02 2.28 -20.68
N LEU A 232 8.56 2.34 -19.46
CA LEU A 232 9.55 3.32 -19.03
C LEU A 232 10.87 3.14 -19.78
N GLN A 233 11.33 1.90 -19.98
CA GLN A 233 12.53 1.61 -20.79
C GLN A 233 12.35 2.06 -22.25
N ALA A 234 11.19 1.77 -22.85
CA ALA A 234 10.88 2.24 -24.20
C ALA A 234 10.79 3.78 -24.28
N LEU A 235 10.30 4.44 -23.22
CA LEU A 235 10.26 5.90 -23.14
C LEU A 235 11.66 6.49 -23.04
N ALA A 236 12.54 5.92 -22.21
CA ALA A 236 13.94 6.36 -22.10
C ALA A 236 14.65 6.27 -23.46
N ALA A 237 14.50 5.14 -24.18
CA ALA A 237 15.06 4.96 -25.53
C ALA A 237 14.50 5.98 -26.54
N ARG A 238 13.20 6.29 -26.48
CA ARG A 238 12.59 7.32 -27.36
C ARG A 238 13.10 8.73 -27.07
N LEU A 239 13.49 8.99 -25.83
CA LEU A 239 14.03 10.27 -25.39
C LEU A 239 15.55 10.38 -25.60
N GLY A 240 16.23 9.28 -25.96
CA GLY A 240 17.69 9.25 -26.14
C GLY A 240 18.45 9.41 -24.83
N ILE A 241 17.90 8.91 -23.72
CA ILE A 241 18.47 9.03 -22.36
C ILE A 241 18.79 7.66 -21.74
N GLU A 242 18.73 6.58 -22.51
CA GLU A 242 18.99 5.21 -22.05
C GLU A 242 20.40 5.05 -21.44
N ASP A 243 21.38 5.82 -21.90
CA ASP A 243 22.76 5.76 -21.39
C ASP A 243 22.93 6.41 -20.02
N VAL A 244 21.96 7.21 -19.57
CA VAL A 244 22.01 7.95 -18.30
C VAL A 244 20.92 7.54 -17.31
N VAL A 245 20.05 6.60 -17.70
CA VAL A 245 18.99 6.04 -16.86
C VAL A 245 19.29 4.56 -16.58
N HIS A 246 19.55 4.24 -15.31
CA HIS A 246 19.90 2.91 -14.86
C HIS A 246 18.72 2.26 -14.13
N PHE A 247 18.07 1.31 -14.81
CA PHE A 247 17.05 0.44 -14.21
C PHE A 247 17.74 -0.71 -13.45
N ILE A 248 17.76 -0.61 -12.12
CA ILE A 248 18.47 -1.58 -11.26
C ILE A 248 17.66 -2.86 -11.04
N GLY A 249 16.33 -2.75 -11.09
CA GLY A 249 15.45 -3.85 -10.71
C GLY A 249 15.24 -3.92 -9.19
N ARG A 250 14.57 -4.98 -8.75
CA ARG A 250 14.34 -5.23 -7.32
C ARG A 250 15.58 -5.84 -6.67
N VAL A 251 15.96 -5.31 -5.53
CA VAL A 251 17.09 -5.80 -4.72
C VAL A 251 16.59 -6.29 -3.35
N PRO A 252 17.33 -7.17 -2.67
CA PRO A 252 17.03 -7.53 -1.29
C PRO A 252 16.97 -6.29 -0.38
N HIS A 253 16.08 -6.29 0.61
CA HIS A 253 15.91 -5.13 1.50
C HIS A 253 17.22 -4.73 2.21
N SER A 254 18.06 -5.72 2.56
CA SER A 254 19.38 -5.53 3.16
C SER A 254 20.37 -4.78 2.26
N GLU A 255 20.14 -4.72 0.94
CA GLU A 255 21.00 -4.02 -0.02
C GLU A 255 20.51 -2.59 -0.31
N VAL A 256 19.28 -2.23 0.06
CA VAL A 256 18.67 -0.95 -0.33
C VAL A 256 19.50 0.24 0.17
N SER A 257 20.01 0.18 1.40
CA SER A 257 20.85 1.24 1.98
C SER A 257 22.12 1.52 1.16
N ARG A 258 22.68 0.50 0.50
CA ARG A 258 23.83 0.64 -0.42
C ARG A 258 23.48 1.52 -1.62
N TYR A 259 22.29 1.34 -2.19
CA TYR A 259 21.82 2.15 -3.32
C TYR A 259 21.45 3.57 -2.89
N TYR A 260 20.85 3.75 -1.70
CA TYR A 260 20.61 5.09 -1.15
C TYR A 260 21.90 5.89 -0.98
N SER A 261 22.98 5.24 -0.54
CA SER A 261 24.29 5.92 -0.42
C SER A 261 24.84 6.43 -1.75
N ALA A 262 24.34 5.93 -2.89
CA ALA A 262 24.75 6.34 -4.22
C ALA A 262 23.83 7.38 -4.87
N MET A 263 22.77 7.82 -4.18
CA MET A 263 21.82 8.82 -4.64
C MET A 263 22.10 10.15 -3.94
N ASP A 264 22.34 11.21 -4.71
CA ASP A 264 22.50 12.56 -4.17
C ASP A 264 21.15 13.23 -3.89
N ILE A 265 20.16 12.93 -4.73
CA ILE A 265 18.81 13.49 -4.65
C ILE A 265 17.81 12.37 -4.86
N MET A 266 16.90 12.21 -3.91
CA MET A 266 15.76 11.29 -4.04
C MET A 266 14.58 12.02 -4.66
N VAL A 267 13.98 11.43 -5.70
CA VAL A 267 12.87 12.00 -6.49
C VAL A 267 11.69 11.05 -6.49
#